data_AF-A0A973CLG2-F1
#
_entry.id   AF-A0A973CLG2-F1
#
_cell.length_a   1.000
_cell.length_b   1.000
_cell.length_c   1.000
_cell.angle_alpha   90.00
_cell.angle_beta   90.00
_cell.angle_gamma   90.00
#
_symmetry.space_group_name_H-M   'P 1'
#
loop_
_entity.id
_entity.type
_entity.pdbx_description
1 polymer ?
#
loop_
_entity_poly.entity_id
_entity_poly.type
_entity_poly.pdbx_seq_one_letter_code
_entity_poly.pdbx_strand_id
1 'polypeptide(L)'
;MTKKLTILFLLYFTSASAADFSDSIYAALLNELYRQAAIDPVTGLELKDERRRMQRQHEKLALWYKKKNDFISSKNCRSPECKKIWTSYKKEMANEKLLYVSAKKRLKFCKEIAAHYKLVNKTFDASIKNLTNDAEVRKLFKKRLKQTLHFRFRYFQRSQTSQTAAVYFPALQVIAINLDIAYKNTGNFIDSFAHEFWHHLLPVSESRLAESFFIEGQTELLADEWNNSFKGVKPGTIEYPLQTAWVSLLYSIEKEKYLRYLCSIIPKKTLANIEYKDGFSNHVISVFKNSQLCPPKKKQRLEELLANWGWKEDDKSPLKLDVHLEKGLFSKEKMLRLFKRKRQLYMDLANAIAVINLQDLHAKFTKDEILERLKVNNGLKANMSKLLDYCKNPKKEYNVKYFYE
;
A
#
# COMPACT_ATOMS: atom_id res chain seq x y z
N MET A 1 29.31 -11.43 -43.18
CA MET A 1 29.51 -12.40 -42.07
C MET A 1 29.83 -11.57 -40.83
N THR A 2 29.15 -11.58 -39.69
CA THR A 2 28.09 -12.45 -39.14
C THR A 2 27.38 -11.64 -38.05
N LYS A 3 26.06 -11.82 -37.95
CA LYS A 3 25.10 -11.16 -37.05
C LYS A 3 25.47 -11.24 -35.55
N LYS A 4 25.18 -10.18 -34.79
CA LYS A 4 24.75 -10.24 -33.36
C LYS A 4 23.65 -9.19 -33.14
N LEU A 5 22.42 -9.51 -33.53
CA LEU A 5 21.35 -10.00 -32.64
C LEU A 5 21.04 -9.05 -31.46
N THR A 6 20.60 -7.83 -31.77
CA THR A 6 19.79 -7.03 -30.86
C THR A 6 18.38 -7.65 -30.84
N ILE A 7 18.15 -8.62 -29.94
CA ILE A 7 16.78 -9.07 -29.66
C ILE A 7 16.13 -7.96 -28.80
N LEU A 8 15.42 -7.04 -29.48
CA LEU A 8 14.34 -6.29 -28.85
C LEU A 8 13.26 -7.31 -28.46
N PHE A 9 13.12 -7.58 -27.16
CA PHE A 9 11.93 -8.22 -26.61
C PHE A 9 10.78 -7.21 -26.62
N LEU A 10 10.19 -6.98 -27.80
CA LEU A 10 8.85 -6.42 -27.95
C LEU A 10 7.89 -7.60 -28.02
N LEU A 11 7.44 -8.07 -26.85
CA LEU A 11 6.37 -9.07 -26.78
C LEU A 11 5.05 -8.38 -27.13
N TYR A 12 4.53 -8.72 -28.30
CA TYR A 12 3.13 -8.54 -28.68
C TYR A 12 2.25 -9.33 -27.70
N PHE A 13 1.49 -8.62 -26.85
CA PHE A 13 0.46 -9.23 -26.01
C PHE A 13 -0.87 -9.26 -26.76
N THR A 14 -1.07 -10.26 -27.62
CA THR A 14 -2.41 -10.62 -28.12
C THR A 14 -3.01 -11.69 -27.21
N SER A 15 -4.16 -11.37 -26.60
CA SER A 15 -5.07 -12.27 -25.87
C SER A 15 -4.43 -13.29 -24.91
N ALA A 16 -3.61 -12.81 -23.97
CA ALA A 16 -3.12 -13.60 -22.84
C ALA A 16 -4.24 -13.86 -21.80
N SER A 17 -4.32 -15.08 -21.29
CA SER A 17 -5.06 -15.43 -20.09
C SER A 17 -4.46 -14.71 -18.86
N ALA A 18 -5.16 -14.67 -17.74
CA ALA A 18 -4.64 -14.01 -16.52
C ALA A 18 -3.37 -14.70 -15.97
N ALA A 19 -3.23 -16.01 -16.21
CA ALA A 19 -2.04 -16.79 -15.87
C ALA A 19 -0.82 -16.27 -16.65
N ASP A 20 -0.94 -16.12 -17.97
CA ASP A 20 0.15 -15.71 -18.88
C ASP A 20 0.74 -14.32 -18.53
N PHE A 21 -0.08 -13.39 -18.00
CA PHE A 21 0.41 -12.09 -17.60
C PHE A 21 1.01 -12.06 -16.19
N SER A 22 0.43 -12.77 -15.23
CA SER A 22 1.06 -12.91 -13.92
C SER A 22 2.45 -13.54 -14.06
N ASP A 23 2.59 -14.55 -14.93
CA ASP A 23 3.87 -15.13 -15.32
C ASP A 23 4.83 -14.09 -15.91
N SER A 24 4.34 -13.15 -16.73
CA SER A 24 5.17 -12.08 -17.29
C SER A 24 5.67 -11.07 -16.24
N ILE A 25 4.82 -10.69 -15.28
CA ILE A 25 5.18 -9.80 -14.16
C ILE A 25 6.23 -10.48 -13.27
N TYR A 26 5.98 -11.74 -12.89
CA TYR A 26 6.90 -12.47 -12.04
C TYR A 26 8.21 -12.82 -12.76
N ALA A 27 8.19 -13.12 -14.06
CA ALA A 27 9.40 -13.29 -14.85
C ALA A 27 10.22 -11.98 -14.92
N ALA A 28 9.57 -10.84 -15.12
CA ALA A 28 10.24 -9.54 -15.11
C ALA A 28 10.87 -9.24 -13.75
N LEU A 29 10.17 -9.55 -12.65
CA LEU A 29 10.72 -9.43 -11.30
C LEU A 29 11.91 -10.36 -11.09
N LEU A 30 11.77 -11.65 -11.41
CA LEU A 30 12.84 -12.64 -11.19
C LEU A 30 14.09 -12.28 -12.00
N ASN A 31 13.94 -11.94 -13.27
CA ASN A 31 15.06 -11.49 -14.11
C ASN A 31 15.82 -10.34 -13.47
N GLU A 32 15.08 -9.37 -12.95
CA GLU A 32 15.66 -8.21 -12.30
C GLU A 32 16.27 -8.56 -10.93
N LEU A 33 15.67 -9.46 -10.14
CA LEU A 33 16.26 -9.96 -8.89
C LEU A 33 17.57 -10.70 -9.11
N TYR A 34 17.65 -11.58 -10.11
CA TYR A 34 18.88 -12.29 -10.47
C TYR A 34 19.97 -11.30 -10.92
N ARG A 35 19.62 -10.29 -11.73
CA ARG A 35 20.52 -9.21 -12.13
C ARG A 35 21.04 -8.43 -10.92
N GLN A 36 20.15 -8.01 -10.03
CA GLN A 36 20.51 -7.28 -8.80
C GLN A 36 21.30 -8.14 -7.81
N ALA A 37 21.17 -9.46 -7.88
CA ALA A 37 21.98 -10.40 -7.11
C ALA A 37 23.34 -10.71 -7.77
N ALA A 38 23.59 -10.27 -9.01
CA ALA A 38 24.74 -10.70 -9.82
C ALA A 38 24.86 -12.23 -9.89
N ILE A 39 23.73 -12.89 -10.17
CA ILE A 39 23.61 -14.33 -10.35
C ILE A 39 23.02 -14.57 -11.75
N ASP A 40 23.62 -15.48 -12.49
CA ASP A 40 23.08 -15.92 -13.77
C ASP A 40 21.82 -16.77 -13.53
N PRO A 41 20.65 -16.40 -14.10
CA PRO A 41 19.39 -17.09 -13.81
C PRO A 41 19.32 -18.51 -14.39
N VAL A 42 20.16 -18.86 -15.38
CA VAL A 42 20.14 -20.16 -16.06
C VAL A 42 21.07 -21.16 -15.36
N THR A 43 22.31 -20.75 -15.12
CA THR A 43 23.35 -21.58 -14.53
C THR A 43 23.36 -21.53 -13.00
N GLY A 44 22.77 -20.47 -12.41
CA GLY A 44 22.84 -20.20 -10.97
C GLY A 44 24.22 -19.78 -10.47
N LEU A 45 25.17 -19.55 -11.39
CA LEU A 45 26.54 -19.16 -11.07
C LEU A 45 26.64 -17.66 -10.81
N GLU A 46 27.65 -17.27 -10.04
CA GLU A 46 27.93 -15.87 -9.74
C GLU A 46 28.55 -15.15 -10.95
N LEU A 47 27.98 -13.99 -11.28
CA LEU A 47 28.54 -13.04 -12.24
C LEU A 47 29.57 -12.15 -11.52
N LYS A 48 30.79 -12.70 -11.31
CA LYS A 48 31.83 -12.07 -10.47
C LYS A 48 32.22 -10.66 -10.93
N ASP A 49 32.36 -10.45 -12.24
CA ASP A 49 32.76 -9.14 -12.78
C ASP A 49 31.64 -8.11 -12.66
N GLU A 50 30.39 -8.53 -12.85
CA GLU A 50 29.24 -7.66 -12.61
C GLU A 50 29.14 -7.26 -11.14
N ARG A 51 29.30 -8.22 -10.22
CA ARG A 51 29.32 -7.92 -8.77
C ARG A 51 30.41 -6.90 -8.43
N ARG A 52 31.64 -7.12 -8.90
CA ARG A 52 32.77 -6.21 -8.65
C ARG A 52 32.49 -4.82 -9.21
N ARG A 53 31.90 -4.72 -10.41
CA ARG A 53 31.50 -3.45 -11.03
C ARG A 53 30.48 -2.70 -10.17
N MET A 54 29.45 -3.40 -9.69
CA MET A 54 28.41 -2.81 -8.84
C MET A 54 28.97 -2.37 -7.48
N GLN A 55 29.80 -3.20 -6.84
CA GLN A 55 30.44 -2.85 -5.56
C GLN A 55 31.33 -1.60 -5.66
N ARG A 56 32.15 -1.47 -6.72
CA ARG A 56 32.92 -0.24 -6.96
C ARG A 56 32.04 0.99 -7.11
N GLN A 57 30.90 0.84 -7.78
CA GLN A 57 29.93 1.93 -7.91
C GLN A 57 29.30 2.30 -6.55
N HIS A 58 29.00 1.31 -5.69
CA HIS A 58 28.50 1.55 -4.33
C HIS A 58 29.51 2.32 -3.50
N GLU A 59 30.78 1.90 -3.50
CA GLU A 59 31.87 2.59 -2.81
C GLU A 59 31.95 4.06 -3.24
N LYS A 60 31.97 4.33 -4.55
CA LYS A 60 31.97 5.70 -5.10
C LYS A 60 30.78 6.53 -4.61
N LEU A 61 29.58 5.96 -4.62
CA LEU A 61 28.34 6.64 -4.22
C LEU A 61 28.28 6.87 -2.70
N ALA A 62 28.73 5.91 -1.89
CA ALA A 62 28.83 6.04 -0.44
C ALA A 62 29.84 7.12 -0.03
N LEU A 63 31.01 7.15 -0.69
CA LEU A 63 32.01 8.21 -0.51
C LEU A 63 31.44 9.59 -0.85
N TRP A 64 30.70 9.71 -1.97
CA TRP A 64 30.03 10.96 -2.33
C TRP A 64 29.01 11.40 -1.28
N TYR A 65 28.19 10.48 -0.78
CA TYR A 65 27.17 10.77 0.23
C TYR A 65 27.81 11.24 1.55
N LYS A 66 28.86 10.54 2.02
CA LYS A 66 29.62 10.90 3.22
C LYS A 66 30.29 12.27 3.11
N LYS A 67 30.87 12.61 1.95
CA LYS A 67 31.46 13.94 1.69
C LYS A 67 30.44 15.09 1.78
N LYS A 68 29.14 14.77 1.83
CA LYS A 68 28.04 15.73 1.93
C LYS A 68 27.39 15.70 3.32
N ASN A 69 28.13 15.20 4.32
CA ASN A 69 27.74 15.11 5.73
C ASN A 69 26.39 14.41 5.96
N ASP A 70 26.09 13.42 5.12
CA ASP A 70 24.84 12.65 5.16
C ASP A 70 23.55 13.48 5.09
N PHE A 71 23.66 14.76 4.70
CA PHE A 71 22.55 15.72 4.74
C PHE A 71 21.81 15.84 3.41
N ILE A 72 22.15 15.05 2.37
CA ILE A 72 21.56 15.23 1.03
C ILE A 72 20.12 14.72 0.92
N SER A 73 19.29 15.54 0.28
CA SER A 73 17.91 15.26 -0.10
C SER A 73 17.58 15.88 -1.47
N SER A 74 16.38 15.59 -1.98
CA SER A 74 15.85 16.27 -3.16
C SER A 74 15.72 17.79 -2.98
N LYS A 75 15.58 18.28 -1.74
CA LYS A 75 15.38 19.70 -1.43
C LYS A 75 16.67 20.53 -1.45
N ASN A 76 17.83 19.91 -1.16
CA ASN A 76 19.12 20.61 -1.11
C ASN A 76 20.08 20.23 -2.26
N CYS A 77 19.80 19.17 -3.03
CA CYS A 77 20.44 18.98 -4.33
C CYS A 77 19.86 19.94 -5.38
N ARG A 78 20.40 21.16 -5.45
CA ARG A 78 19.93 22.20 -6.40
C ARG A 78 20.54 22.08 -7.79
N SER A 79 21.81 21.67 -7.92
CA SER A 79 22.48 21.54 -9.22
C SER A 79 22.01 20.29 -10.01
N PRO A 80 21.99 20.33 -11.36
CA PRO A 80 21.67 19.17 -12.19
C PRO A 80 22.54 17.94 -11.88
N GLU A 81 23.82 18.15 -11.63
CA GLU A 81 24.77 17.09 -11.28
C GLU A 81 24.43 16.44 -9.93
N CYS A 82 24.15 17.24 -8.89
CA CYS A 82 23.74 16.72 -7.58
C CYS A 82 22.45 15.90 -7.70
N LYS A 83 21.46 16.41 -8.44
CA LYS A 83 20.20 15.70 -8.69
C LYS A 83 20.41 14.37 -9.40
N LYS A 84 21.31 14.32 -10.39
CA LYS A 84 21.68 13.11 -11.13
C LYS A 84 22.34 12.08 -10.20
N ILE A 85 23.34 12.49 -9.42
CA ILE A 85 24.04 11.59 -8.49
C ILE A 85 23.10 11.12 -7.38
N TRP A 86 22.28 12.00 -6.81
CA TRP A 86 21.26 11.64 -5.81
C TRP A 86 20.24 10.63 -6.34
N THR A 87 19.77 10.81 -7.57
CA THR A 87 18.86 9.86 -8.22
C THR A 87 19.53 8.50 -8.44
N SER A 88 20.80 8.50 -8.86
CA SER A 88 21.61 7.28 -8.99
C SER A 88 21.82 6.60 -7.64
N TYR A 89 22.17 7.34 -6.59
CA TYR A 89 22.36 6.81 -5.24
C TYR A 89 21.16 5.99 -4.77
N LYS A 90 19.95 6.54 -4.89
CA LYS A 90 18.73 5.82 -4.49
C LYS A 90 18.50 4.52 -5.26
N LYS A 91 18.91 4.44 -6.51
CA LYS A 91 18.72 3.24 -7.34
C LYS A 91 19.81 2.20 -7.07
N GLU A 92 21.06 2.62 -7.17
CA GLU A 92 22.21 1.72 -7.14
C GLU A 92 22.47 1.18 -5.72
N MET A 93 22.21 1.96 -4.67
CA MET A 93 22.44 1.49 -3.29
C MET A 93 21.37 0.48 -2.80
N ALA A 94 20.33 0.19 -3.59
CA ALA A 94 19.20 -0.62 -3.17
C ALA A 94 19.57 -2.08 -2.84
N ASN A 95 20.63 -2.61 -3.46
CA ASN A 95 21.11 -3.98 -3.31
C ASN A 95 22.51 -4.06 -2.68
N GLU A 96 23.00 -2.97 -2.08
CA GLU A 96 24.34 -2.87 -1.51
C GLU A 96 24.64 -4.08 -0.62
N LYS A 97 23.84 -4.29 0.43
CA LYS A 97 24.07 -5.38 1.39
C LYS A 97 23.86 -6.76 0.79
N LEU A 98 22.95 -6.90 -0.18
CA LEU A 98 22.76 -8.17 -0.89
C LEU A 98 24.06 -8.58 -1.60
N LEU A 99 24.76 -7.65 -2.26
CA LEU A 99 25.99 -7.98 -2.98
C LEU A 99 27.19 -8.33 -2.06
N TYR A 100 27.17 -7.93 -0.79
CA TYR A 100 28.20 -8.29 0.19
C TYR A 100 27.98 -9.67 0.83
N VAL A 101 26.87 -10.36 0.58
CA VAL A 101 26.69 -11.76 1.03
C VAL A 101 27.16 -12.78 0.00
N SER A 102 27.40 -14.02 0.47
CA SER A 102 27.90 -15.11 -0.39
C SER A 102 26.96 -15.43 -1.55
N ALA A 103 27.53 -15.88 -2.68
CA ALA A 103 26.75 -16.28 -3.86
C ALA A 103 25.69 -17.33 -3.52
N LYS A 104 26.01 -18.30 -2.65
CA LYS A 104 25.05 -19.30 -2.15
C LYS A 104 23.84 -18.66 -1.46
N LYS A 105 24.04 -17.63 -0.62
CA LYS A 105 22.94 -16.94 0.07
C LYS A 105 22.08 -16.13 -0.91
N ARG A 106 22.71 -15.44 -1.87
CA ARG A 106 21.99 -14.70 -2.92
C ARG A 106 21.16 -15.61 -3.82
N LEU A 107 21.75 -16.72 -4.27
CA LEU A 107 21.04 -17.72 -5.07
C LEU A 107 19.87 -18.33 -4.30
N LYS A 108 20.07 -18.64 -3.00
CA LYS A 108 19.00 -19.15 -2.13
C LYS A 108 17.83 -18.16 -2.06
N PHE A 109 18.12 -16.87 -1.83
CA PHE A 109 17.11 -15.81 -1.84
C PHE A 109 16.33 -15.79 -3.17
N CYS A 110 17.02 -15.73 -4.32
CA CYS A 110 16.34 -15.72 -5.63
C CYS A 110 15.47 -16.98 -5.87
N LYS A 111 15.96 -18.16 -5.45
CA LYS A 111 15.22 -19.43 -5.61
C LYS A 111 14.00 -19.53 -4.70
N GLU A 112 14.08 -19.07 -3.46
CA GLU A 112 12.94 -19.03 -2.52
C GLU A 112 11.81 -18.16 -3.09
N ILE A 113 12.17 -16.99 -3.62
CA ILE A 113 11.24 -16.09 -4.29
C ILE A 113 10.61 -16.72 -5.53
N ALA A 114 11.40 -17.35 -6.39
CA ALA A 114 10.90 -18.06 -7.57
C ALA A 114 9.94 -19.20 -7.21
N ALA A 115 10.25 -19.97 -6.16
CA ALA A 115 9.39 -21.06 -5.69
C ALA A 115 8.05 -20.53 -5.16
N HIS A 116 8.07 -19.43 -4.40
CA HIS A 116 6.85 -18.82 -3.90
C HIS A 116 5.96 -18.29 -5.03
N TYR A 117 6.52 -17.61 -6.03
CA TYR A 117 5.70 -17.11 -7.14
C TYR A 117 5.09 -18.21 -8.00
N LYS A 118 5.79 -19.34 -8.17
CA LYS A 118 5.22 -20.51 -8.82
C LYS A 118 3.98 -21.03 -8.07
N LEU A 119 3.95 -20.92 -6.74
CA LEU A 119 2.77 -21.23 -5.94
C LEU A 119 1.66 -20.19 -6.16
N VAL A 120 2.00 -18.90 -6.06
CA VAL A 120 1.04 -17.80 -6.26
C VAL A 120 0.34 -17.89 -7.62
N ASN A 121 1.09 -18.08 -8.71
CA ASN A 121 0.51 -18.20 -10.04
C ASN A 121 -0.51 -19.36 -10.13
N LYS A 122 -0.16 -20.53 -9.58
CA LYS A 122 -1.06 -21.69 -9.56
C LYS A 122 -2.35 -21.45 -8.78
N THR A 123 -2.30 -20.65 -7.72
CA THR A 123 -3.46 -20.41 -6.84
C THR A 123 -4.18 -19.09 -7.12
N PHE A 124 -3.70 -18.28 -8.08
CA PHE A 124 -4.17 -16.92 -8.30
C PHE A 124 -5.65 -16.88 -8.70
N ASP A 125 -6.05 -17.63 -9.74
CA ASP A 125 -7.44 -17.67 -10.20
C ASP A 125 -8.40 -18.21 -9.13
N ALA A 126 -7.95 -19.19 -8.34
CA ALA A 126 -8.70 -19.71 -7.20
C ALA A 126 -8.86 -18.64 -6.10
N SER A 127 -7.82 -17.85 -5.84
CA SER A 127 -7.85 -16.76 -4.86
C SER A 127 -8.84 -15.66 -5.28
N ILE A 128 -8.85 -15.29 -6.56
CA ILE A 128 -9.84 -14.33 -7.11
C ILE A 128 -11.27 -14.88 -7.03
N LYS A 129 -11.48 -16.18 -7.27
CA LYS A 129 -12.79 -16.82 -7.13
C LYS A 129 -13.27 -16.89 -5.69
N ASN A 130 -12.38 -17.22 -4.75
CA ASN A 130 -12.69 -17.23 -3.31
C ASN A 130 -13.02 -15.82 -2.80
N LEU A 131 -12.41 -14.81 -3.42
CA LEU A 131 -12.69 -13.43 -3.09
C LEU A 131 -14.08 -12.99 -3.54
N THR A 132 -14.51 -13.29 -4.76
CA THR A 132 -15.77 -12.76 -5.27
C THR A 132 -16.42 -13.68 -6.30
N ASN A 133 -17.74 -13.80 -6.16
CA ASN A 133 -18.57 -14.49 -7.13
C ASN A 133 -19.01 -13.57 -8.29
N ASP A 134 -18.77 -12.27 -8.21
CA ASP A 134 -19.15 -11.28 -9.21
C ASP A 134 -18.26 -11.34 -10.47
N ALA A 135 -18.89 -11.59 -11.63
CA ALA A 135 -18.19 -11.74 -12.90
C ALA A 135 -17.56 -10.44 -13.41
N GLU A 136 -18.17 -9.28 -13.13
CA GLU A 136 -17.67 -7.98 -13.57
C GLU A 136 -16.43 -7.57 -12.77
N VAL A 137 -16.44 -7.80 -11.45
CA VAL A 137 -15.28 -7.58 -10.58
C VAL A 137 -14.11 -8.46 -11.04
N ARG A 138 -14.35 -9.76 -11.27
CA ARG A 138 -13.30 -10.67 -11.80
C ARG A 138 -12.77 -10.21 -13.15
N LYS A 139 -13.64 -9.77 -14.06
CA LYS A 139 -13.24 -9.24 -15.38
C LYS A 139 -12.35 -8.01 -15.24
N LEU A 140 -12.65 -7.13 -14.29
CA LEU A 140 -11.83 -5.95 -14.02
C LEU A 140 -10.44 -6.32 -13.48
N PHE A 141 -10.35 -7.24 -12.52
CA PHE A 141 -9.04 -7.72 -12.04
C PHE A 141 -8.23 -8.36 -13.15
N LYS A 142 -8.86 -9.18 -13.99
CA LYS A 142 -8.21 -9.74 -15.20
C LYS A 142 -7.75 -8.66 -16.19
N LYS A 143 -8.45 -7.53 -16.28
CA LYS A 143 -8.02 -6.38 -17.10
C LYS A 143 -6.85 -5.64 -16.46
N ARG A 144 -6.82 -5.50 -15.13
CA ARG A 144 -5.72 -4.86 -14.38
C ARG A 144 -4.44 -5.69 -14.47
N LEU A 145 -4.56 -7.02 -14.39
CA LEU A 145 -3.53 -7.99 -14.79
C LEU A 145 -3.22 -7.98 -16.29
N LYS A 146 -3.43 -6.91 -17.02
CA LYS A 146 -2.85 -6.74 -18.37
C LYS A 146 -2.12 -5.40 -18.47
N GLN A 147 -2.19 -4.59 -17.42
CA GLN A 147 -1.53 -3.30 -17.35
C GLN A 147 -0.11 -3.48 -16.88
N THR A 148 0.84 -2.90 -17.59
CA THR A 148 2.26 -3.04 -17.30
C THR A 148 2.56 -2.62 -15.85
N LEU A 149 3.14 -3.54 -15.08
CA LEU A 149 3.67 -3.28 -13.76
C LEU A 149 5.19 -3.14 -13.86
N HIS A 150 5.72 -2.03 -13.36
CA HIS A 150 7.14 -1.76 -13.37
C HIS A 150 7.77 -2.05 -12.00
N PHE A 151 9.01 -2.56 -12.00
CA PHE A 151 9.79 -2.75 -10.79
C PHE A 151 10.90 -1.70 -10.70
N ARG A 152 11.05 -1.08 -9.54
CA ARG A 152 12.13 -0.13 -9.28
C ARG A 152 12.87 -0.48 -7.99
N PHE A 153 14.13 -0.82 -8.12
CA PHE A 153 15.00 -1.05 -6.97
C PHE A 153 15.35 0.30 -6.35
N ARG A 154 15.00 0.46 -5.07
CA ARG A 154 15.21 1.71 -4.35
C ARG A 154 15.73 1.47 -2.95
N TYR A 155 16.73 2.25 -2.61
CA TYR A 155 17.21 2.44 -1.26
C TYR A 155 16.26 3.40 -0.53
N PHE A 156 15.62 2.91 0.52
CA PHE A 156 14.84 3.70 1.46
C PHE A 156 15.79 4.08 2.60
N GLN A 157 15.96 5.37 2.85
CA GLN A 157 17.01 5.93 3.73
C GLN A 157 17.04 5.29 5.14
N ARG A 158 18.17 5.46 5.86
CA ARG A 158 18.45 4.79 7.15
C ARG A 158 17.57 5.24 8.33
N SER A 159 16.90 6.38 8.23
CA SER A 159 16.09 6.95 9.32
C SER A 159 14.67 6.34 9.31
N GLN A 160 14.49 5.23 10.04
CA GLN A 160 13.21 4.68 10.51
C GLN A 160 12.21 4.10 9.49
N THR A 161 12.19 4.55 8.22
CA THR A 161 11.40 3.94 7.13
C THR A 161 12.04 2.66 6.56
N SER A 162 13.19 2.26 7.11
CA SER A 162 14.08 1.22 6.60
C SER A 162 13.63 -0.23 6.87
N GLN A 163 12.35 -0.50 7.08
CA GLN A 163 11.85 -1.87 7.36
C GLN A 163 10.94 -2.45 6.27
N THR A 164 10.45 -1.62 5.36
CA THR A 164 9.54 -2.05 4.30
C THR A 164 10.32 -2.61 3.12
N ALA A 165 9.91 -3.79 2.63
CA ALA A 165 10.59 -4.49 1.55
C ALA A 165 10.05 -4.11 0.16
N ALA A 166 8.77 -3.70 0.07
CA ALA A 166 8.13 -3.26 -1.17
C ALA A 166 7.11 -2.15 -0.91
N VAL A 167 6.94 -1.21 -1.84
CA VAL A 167 5.90 -0.16 -1.80
C VAL A 167 5.35 0.09 -3.21
N TYR A 168 4.03 0.11 -3.37
CA TYR A 168 3.35 0.38 -4.64
C TYR A 168 3.06 1.87 -4.83
N PHE A 169 3.29 2.37 -6.05
CA PHE A 169 2.99 3.73 -6.47
C PHE A 169 1.94 3.70 -7.58
N PRO A 170 0.63 3.85 -7.27
CA PRO A 170 -0.46 3.68 -8.22
C PRO A 170 -0.35 4.53 -9.48
N ALA A 171 0.02 5.81 -9.33
CA ALA A 171 0.12 6.76 -10.44
C ALA A 171 1.21 6.38 -11.47
N LEU A 172 2.24 5.64 -11.03
CA LEU A 172 3.36 5.22 -11.87
C LEU A 172 3.28 3.74 -12.27
N GLN A 173 2.33 2.99 -11.71
CA GLN A 173 2.26 1.53 -11.82
C GLN A 173 3.63 0.89 -11.50
N VAL A 174 4.23 1.32 -10.39
CA VAL A 174 5.57 0.88 -9.95
C VAL A 174 5.48 0.22 -8.59
N ILE A 175 6.06 -0.97 -8.43
CA ILE A 175 6.46 -1.48 -7.11
C ILE A 175 7.94 -1.14 -6.90
N ALA A 176 8.22 -0.33 -5.88
CA ALA A 176 9.56 -0.04 -5.45
C ALA A 176 10.03 -1.10 -4.45
N ILE A 177 11.24 -1.66 -4.62
CA ILE A 177 11.74 -2.78 -3.83
C ILE A 177 13.03 -2.39 -3.11
N ASN A 178 13.09 -2.68 -1.81
CA ASN A 178 14.26 -2.49 -0.96
C ASN A 178 15.01 -3.81 -0.78
N LEU A 179 15.97 -4.11 -1.64
CA LEU A 179 16.68 -5.39 -1.56
C LEU A 179 17.47 -5.55 -0.27
N ASP A 180 18.02 -4.45 0.24
CA ASP A 180 18.75 -4.32 1.50
C ASP A 180 18.01 -4.82 2.75
N ILE A 181 16.68 -4.86 2.67
CA ILE A 181 15.79 -5.42 3.69
C ILE A 181 15.25 -6.77 3.24
N ALA A 182 14.86 -6.88 1.98
CA ALA A 182 14.26 -8.08 1.43
C ALA A 182 15.14 -9.32 1.62
N TYR A 183 16.46 -9.22 1.40
CA TYR A 183 17.35 -10.38 1.50
C TYR A 183 17.55 -10.88 2.94
N LYS A 184 17.36 -10.01 3.94
CA LYS A 184 17.51 -10.37 5.36
C LYS A 184 16.35 -11.21 5.85
N ASN A 185 15.18 -11.05 5.22
CA ASN A 185 13.98 -11.79 5.51
C ASN A 185 13.17 -12.00 4.22
N THR A 186 13.64 -12.91 3.35
CA THR A 186 12.85 -14.09 2.98
C THR A 186 11.34 -13.86 2.83
N GLY A 187 10.64 -14.36 3.85
CA GLY A 187 9.19 -14.31 3.96
C GLY A 187 8.65 -12.89 4.00
N ASN A 188 9.26 -11.96 4.75
CA ASN A 188 8.76 -10.58 4.79
C ASN A 188 8.77 -9.88 3.42
N PHE A 189 9.76 -10.18 2.56
CA PHE A 189 9.75 -9.65 1.19
C PHE A 189 8.63 -10.26 0.35
N ILE A 190 8.46 -11.57 0.43
CA ILE A 190 7.36 -12.28 -0.24
C ILE A 190 6.02 -11.64 0.15
N ASP A 191 5.82 -11.47 1.46
CA ASP A 191 4.59 -10.95 2.05
C ASP A 191 4.35 -9.52 1.61
N SER A 192 5.37 -8.66 1.70
CA SER A 192 5.29 -7.26 1.27
C SER A 192 5.02 -7.17 -0.23
N PHE A 193 5.71 -7.96 -1.06
CA PHE A 193 5.53 -7.93 -2.51
C PHE A 193 4.12 -8.37 -2.91
N ALA A 194 3.61 -9.46 -2.33
CA ALA A 194 2.27 -9.95 -2.61
C ALA A 194 1.22 -8.90 -2.21
N HIS A 195 1.39 -8.26 -1.05
CA HIS A 195 0.55 -7.15 -0.60
C HIS A 195 0.56 -5.97 -1.59
N GLU A 196 1.74 -5.51 -2.03
CA GLU A 196 1.84 -4.42 -3.02
C GLU A 196 1.29 -4.80 -4.41
N PHE A 197 1.41 -6.07 -4.79
CA PHE A 197 0.82 -6.58 -6.02
C PHE A 197 -0.72 -6.55 -5.97
N TRP A 198 -1.30 -6.79 -4.81
CA TRP A 198 -2.74 -6.65 -4.59
C TRP A 198 -3.21 -5.21 -4.75
N HIS A 199 -2.44 -4.23 -4.25
CA HIS A 199 -2.73 -2.81 -4.50
C HIS A 199 -2.75 -2.46 -5.99
N HIS A 200 -1.93 -3.11 -6.81
CA HIS A 200 -1.95 -2.92 -8.26
C HIS A 200 -3.28 -3.35 -8.91
N LEU A 201 -3.97 -4.34 -8.37
CA LEU A 201 -5.23 -4.81 -8.93
C LEU A 201 -6.40 -3.86 -8.66
N LEU A 202 -6.24 -2.91 -7.74
CA LEU A 202 -7.26 -1.91 -7.45
C LEU A 202 -7.17 -0.69 -8.35
N PRO A 203 -8.30 -0.21 -8.91
CA PRO A 203 -8.34 1.02 -9.67
C PRO A 203 -8.36 2.22 -8.70
N VAL A 204 -7.19 2.61 -8.21
CA VAL A 204 -7.04 3.87 -7.45
C VAL A 204 -6.79 5.01 -8.44
N SER A 205 -7.64 6.04 -8.40
CA SER A 205 -7.52 7.27 -9.17
C SER A 205 -7.40 8.49 -8.24
N GLU A 206 -6.81 9.58 -8.71
CA GLU A 206 -6.79 10.84 -7.94
C GLU A 206 -8.19 11.34 -7.60
N SER A 207 -9.16 11.11 -8.48
CA SER A 207 -10.57 11.45 -8.23
C SER A 207 -11.13 10.71 -7.01
N ARG A 208 -10.72 9.45 -6.78
CA ARG A 208 -11.14 8.64 -5.64
C ARG A 208 -10.50 9.06 -4.33
N LEU A 209 -9.24 9.50 -4.37
CA LEU A 209 -8.58 10.07 -3.18
C LEU A 209 -9.38 11.26 -2.63
N ALA A 210 -9.94 12.09 -3.51
CA ALA A 210 -10.73 13.24 -3.11
C ALA A 210 -12.19 12.90 -2.72
N GLU A 211 -12.70 11.72 -3.10
CA GLU A 211 -14.09 11.29 -2.84
C GLU A 211 -14.25 10.45 -1.56
N SER A 212 -13.17 9.80 -1.11
CA SER A 212 -13.17 8.89 0.03
C SER A 212 -12.00 9.17 0.97
N PHE A 213 -12.31 9.65 2.17
CA PHE A 213 -11.35 9.77 3.27
C PHE A 213 -10.68 8.44 3.63
N PHE A 214 -11.32 7.32 3.34
CA PHE A 214 -10.89 6.00 3.79
C PHE A 214 -10.17 5.22 2.71
N ILE A 215 -9.89 5.80 1.55
CA ILE A 215 -9.34 5.08 0.38
C ILE A 215 -8.11 4.23 0.73
N GLU A 216 -7.20 4.74 1.57
CA GLU A 216 -6.04 4.00 2.02
C GLU A 216 -6.47 2.79 2.87
N GLY A 217 -7.37 2.96 3.85
CA GLY A 217 -7.95 1.80 4.56
C GLY A 217 -8.69 0.81 3.66
N GLN A 218 -9.30 1.26 2.55
CA GLN A 218 -9.99 0.40 1.57
C GLN A 218 -9.01 -0.46 0.78
N THR A 219 -7.89 0.12 0.38
CA THR A 219 -6.83 -0.60 -0.32
C THR A 219 -6.17 -1.60 0.63
N GLU A 220 -5.86 -1.19 1.87
CA GLU A 220 -5.27 -2.06 2.90
C GLU A 220 -6.15 -3.26 3.27
N LEU A 221 -7.44 -3.02 3.53
CA LEU A 221 -8.41 -4.10 3.80
C LEU A 221 -8.34 -5.18 2.72
N LEU A 222 -8.37 -4.76 1.46
CA LEU A 222 -8.40 -5.69 0.36
C LEU A 222 -7.05 -6.38 0.20
N ALA A 223 -5.94 -5.65 0.26
CA ALA A 223 -4.61 -6.26 0.22
C ALA A 223 -4.44 -7.32 1.32
N ASP A 224 -4.91 -7.09 2.53
CA ASP A 224 -4.84 -8.06 3.64
C ASP A 224 -5.82 -9.23 3.50
N GLU A 225 -7.08 -8.98 3.13
CA GLU A 225 -8.04 -10.05 2.83
C GLU A 225 -7.53 -10.96 1.70
N TRP A 226 -6.86 -10.38 0.70
CA TRP A 226 -6.38 -11.12 -0.46
C TRP A 226 -5.06 -11.82 -0.20
N ASN A 227 -4.16 -11.22 0.56
CA ASN A 227 -2.89 -11.84 0.96
C ASN A 227 -3.11 -13.12 1.76
N ASN A 228 -4.14 -13.16 2.62
CA ASN A 228 -4.53 -14.37 3.35
C ASN A 228 -4.96 -15.55 2.46
N SER A 229 -5.29 -15.31 1.19
CA SER A 229 -5.56 -16.39 0.24
C SER A 229 -4.30 -17.18 -0.15
N PHE A 230 -3.11 -16.64 0.12
CA PHE A 230 -1.84 -17.34 -0.02
C PHE A 230 -1.44 -17.94 1.35
N LYS A 231 -1.65 -19.25 1.51
CA LYS A 231 -1.24 -19.99 2.72
C LYS A 231 0.27 -19.80 2.98
N GLY A 232 0.64 -19.34 4.19
CA GLY A 232 2.04 -19.32 4.65
C GLY A 232 2.62 -17.94 5.00
N VAL A 233 1.83 -16.88 4.90
CA VAL A 233 2.22 -15.50 5.19
C VAL A 233 1.76 -15.11 6.60
N LYS A 234 2.65 -14.53 7.43
CA LYS A 234 2.23 -13.93 8.71
C LYS A 234 1.85 -12.47 8.44
N PRO A 235 0.65 -12.01 8.81
CA PRO A 235 0.28 -10.62 8.61
C PRO A 235 1.26 -9.70 9.37
N GLY A 236 1.77 -8.69 8.68
CA GLY A 236 2.51 -7.59 9.28
C GLY A 236 1.60 -6.66 10.09
N THR A 237 2.11 -5.50 10.48
CA THR A 237 1.27 -4.42 11.00
C THR A 237 0.42 -3.85 9.87
N ILE A 238 -0.91 -3.87 10.03
CA ILE A 238 -1.87 -3.29 9.08
C ILE A 238 -1.61 -1.79 8.95
N GLU A 239 -1.42 -1.31 7.72
CA GLU A 239 -1.32 0.13 7.45
C GLU A 239 -2.70 0.80 7.58
N TYR A 240 -2.70 2.08 7.91
CA TYR A 240 -3.92 2.89 8.14
C TYR A 240 -5.00 2.18 9.00
N PRO A 241 -4.60 1.61 10.16
CA PRO A 241 -5.37 0.59 10.86
C PRO A 241 -6.79 1.02 11.27
N LEU A 242 -6.97 2.29 11.66
CA LEU A 242 -8.27 2.87 11.99
C LEU A 242 -9.22 2.91 10.79
N GLN A 243 -8.71 3.34 9.63
CA GLN A 243 -9.49 3.40 8.40
C GLN A 243 -9.83 1.98 7.95
N THR A 244 -8.84 1.08 7.95
CA THR A 244 -8.98 -0.34 7.59
C THR A 244 -10.04 -1.03 8.45
N ALA A 245 -10.04 -0.79 9.76
CA ALA A 245 -11.06 -1.29 10.66
C ALA A 245 -12.46 -0.77 10.29
N TRP A 246 -12.61 0.55 10.13
CA TRP A 246 -13.91 1.12 9.75
C TRP A 246 -14.46 0.51 8.46
N VAL A 247 -13.63 0.38 7.43
CA VAL A 247 -14.09 -0.16 6.14
C VAL A 247 -14.30 -1.67 6.13
N SER A 248 -13.67 -2.42 7.06
CA SER A 248 -13.91 -3.85 7.27
C SER A 248 -15.37 -4.13 7.65
N LEU A 249 -16.02 -3.21 8.36
CA LEU A 249 -17.44 -3.32 8.71
C LEU A 249 -18.32 -3.20 7.46
N LEU A 250 -18.05 -2.22 6.60
CA LEU A 250 -18.77 -2.03 5.34
C LEU A 250 -18.63 -3.24 4.41
N TYR A 251 -17.40 -3.78 4.33
CA TYR A 251 -17.11 -4.99 3.58
C TYR A 251 -17.87 -6.21 4.13
N SER A 252 -17.98 -6.33 5.46
CA SER A 252 -18.67 -7.45 6.12
C SER A 252 -20.19 -7.44 5.91
N ILE A 253 -20.79 -6.27 5.73
CA ILE A 253 -22.24 -6.09 5.52
C ILE A 253 -22.64 -6.45 4.09
N GLU A 254 -21.97 -5.88 3.08
CA GLU A 254 -22.30 -6.08 1.65
C GLU A 254 -21.04 -6.26 0.80
N LYS A 255 -20.35 -7.37 1.02
CA LYS A 255 -19.09 -7.69 0.35
C LYS A 255 -19.11 -7.45 -1.17
N GLU A 256 -20.08 -8.01 -1.89
CA GLU A 256 -20.10 -7.95 -3.35
C GLU A 256 -20.38 -6.53 -3.88
N LYS A 257 -21.39 -5.84 -3.34
CA LYS A 257 -21.67 -4.45 -3.73
C LYS A 257 -20.53 -3.52 -3.33
N TYR A 258 -19.91 -3.75 -2.18
CA TYR A 258 -18.75 -2.99 -1.74
C TYR A 258 -17.55 -3.18 -2.67
N LEU A 259 -17.28 -4.41 -3.12
CA LEU A 259 -16.25 -4.70 -4.13
C LEU A 259 -16.56 -4.02 -5.47
N ARG A 260 -17.82 -4.05 -5.93
CA ARG A 260 -18.24 -3.32 -7.14
C ARG A 260 -18.03 -1.81 -6.99
N TYR A 261 -18.33 -1.24 -5.81
CA TYR A 261 -18.05 0.16 -5.51
C TYR A 261 -16.55 0.43 -5.57
N LEU A 262 -15.71 -0.40 -4.94
CA LEU A 262 -14.26 -0.24 -4.99
C LEU A 262 -13.67 -0.47 -6.39
N CYS A 263 -14.36 -1.17 -7.27
CA CYS A 263 -13.95 -1.36 -8.66
C CYS A 263 -14.49 -0.26 -9.60
N SER A 264 -15.17 0.77 -9.10
CA SER A 264 -15.86 1.82 -9.88
C SER A 264 -16.96 1.28 -10.80
N ILE A 265 -17.45 0.07 -10.53
CA ILE A 265 -18.54 -0.55 -11.30
C ILE A 265 -19.87 0.10 -10.91
N ILE A 266 -20.04 0.41 -9.63
CA ILE A 266 -21.19 1.15 -9.11
C ILE A 266 -20.75 2.41 -8.35
N PRO A 267 -21.57 3.48 -8.34
CA PRO A 267 -21.27 4.69 -7.59
C PRO A 267 -21.50 4.50 -6.09
N LYS A 268 -20.86 5.35 -5.25
CA LYS A 268 -21.03 5.38 -3.79
C LYS A 268 -22.51 5.39 -3.37
N LYS A 269 -23.35 6.15 -4.08
CA LYS A 269 -24.79 6.28 -3.81
C LYS A 269 -25.53 4.93 -3.79
N THR A 270 -25.10 3.97 -4.61
CA THR A 270 -25.73 2.66 -4.68
C THR A 270 -25.51 1.87 -3.39
N LEU A 271 -24.31 1.95 -2.80
CA LEU A 271 -24.02 1.34 -1.52
C LEU A 271 -24.70 2.09 -0.36
N ALA A 272 -24.75 3.42 -0.46
CA ALA A 272 -25.28 4.30 0.60
C ALA A 272 -26.82 4.28 0.74
N ASN A 273 -27.54 3.75 -0.24
CA ASN A 273 -29.01 3.70 -0.26
C ASN A 273 -29.57 2.29 0.01
N ILE A 274 -28.75 1.36 0.48
CA ILE A 274 -29.20 0.02 0.85
C ILE A 274 -29.84 0.07 2.24
N GLU A 275 -31.03 -0.50 2.35
CA GLU A 275 -31.72 -0.71 3.61
C GLU A 275 -31.65 -2.18 4.01
N TYR A 276 -31.32 -2.43 5.27
CA TYR A 276 -31.24 -3.76 5.86
C TYR A 276 -32.34 -3.93 6.88
N LYS A 277 -32.67 -5.20 7.16
CA LYS A 277 -33.64 -5.52 8.21
C LYS A 277 -33.08 -5.27 9.62
N ASP A 278 -31.75 -5.23 9.77
CA ASP A 278 -31.10 -5.09 11.07
C ASP A 278 -30.56 -3.67 11.30
N GLY A 279 -30.67 -3.19 12.54
CA GLY A 279 -30.28 -1.84 12.92
C GLY A 279 -28.77 -1.55 12.82
N PHE A 280 -27.93 -2.58 12.96
CA PHE A 280 -26.47 -2.42 12.87
C PHE A 280 -26.01 -2.10 11.45
N SER A 281 -26.45 -2.89 10.47
CA SER A 281 -26.07 -2.69 9.06
C SER A 281 -26.54 -1.32 8.56
N ASN A 282 -27.77 -0.94 8.91
CA ASN A 282 -28.30 0.40 8.62
C ASN A 282 -27.47 1.51 9.27
N HIS A 283 -27.02 1.31 10.52
CA HIS A 283 -26.20 2.30 11.21
C HIS A 283 -24.83 2.49 10.54
N VAL A 284 -24.11 1.40 10.24
CA VAL A 284 -22.81 1.45 9.56
C VAL A 284 -22.93 2.12 8.18
N ILE A 285 -23.95 1.77 7.40
CA ILE A 285 -24.17 2.34 6.06
C ILE A 285 -24.56 3.83 6.14
N SER A 286 -25.38 4.21 7.13
CA SER A 286 -25.70 5.62 7.39
C SER A 286 -24.45 6.45 7.71
N VAL A 287 -23.55 5.93 8.55
CA VAL A 287 -22.29 6.62 8.87
C VAL A 287 -21.38 6.73 7.63
N PHE A 288 -21.30 5.68 6.79
CA PHE A 288 -20.55 5.74 5.53
C PHE A 288 -21.13 6.74 4.51
N LYS A 289 -22.47 6.78 4.39
CA LYS A 289 -23.19 7.78 3.59
C LYS A 289 -22.82 9.19 4.05
N ASN A 290 -22.82 9.39 5.37
CA ASN A 290 -22.62 10.69 6.01
C ASN A 290 -21.16 11.01 6.36
N SER A 291 -20.18 10.26 5.83
CA SER A 291 -18.77 10.43 6.20
C SER A 291 -18.23 11.83 5.88
N GLN A 292 -18.72 12.44 4.80
CA GLN A 292 -18.39 13.79 4.35
C GLN A 292 -19.12 14.90 5.12
N LEU A 293 -20.22 14.57 5.82
CA LEU A 293 -20.95 15.53 6.64
C LEU A 293 -20.20 15.79 7.94
N CYS A 294 -20.09 17.08 8.29
CA CYS A 294 -19.44 17.56 9.48
C CYS A 294 -20.34 18.56 10.22
N PRO A 295 -21.46 18.10 10.83
CA PRO A 295 -22.31 18.97 11.64
C PRO A 295 -21.53 19.54 12.83
N PRO A 296 -21.99 20.65 13.46
CA PRO A 296 -21.25 21.35 14.51
C PRO A 296 -20.72 20.44 15.63
N LYS A 297 -21.53 19.50 16.11
CA LYS A 297 -21.12 18.51 17.14
C LYS A 297 -19.99 17.59 16.69
N LYS A 298 -20.01 17.13 15.43
CA LYS A 298 -18.93 16.29 14.87
C LYS A 298 -17.67 17.13 14.64
N LYS A 299 -17.83 18.36 14.15
CA LYS A 299 -16.72 19.30 13.96
C LYS A 299 -15.97 19.54 15.27
N GLN A 300 -16.69 19.86 16.35
CA GLN A 300 -16.12 20.07 17.67
C GLN A 300 -15.32 18.84 18.14
N ARG A 301 -15.92 17.64 18.09
CA ARG A 301 -15.23 16.39 18.47
C ARG A 301 -13.96 16.13 17.64
N LEU A 302 -13.99 16.44 16.34
CA LEU A 302 -12.82 16.30 15.47
C LEU A 302 -11.71 17.30 15.83
N GLU A 303 -12.06 18.57 16.05
CA GLU A 303 -11.10 19.61 16.44
C GLU A 303 -10.46 19.29 17.81
N GLU A 304 -11.26 18.85 18.79
CA GLU A 304 -10.77 18.40 20.10
C GLU A 304 -9.83 17.19 19.99
N LEU A 305 -10.19 16.18 19.19
CA LEU A 305 -9.36 15.00 18.99
C LEU A 305 -8.04 15.33 18.31
N LEU A 306 -8.07 16.15 17.25
CA LEU A 306 -6.87 16.57 16.53
C LEU A 306 -5.98 17.47 17.41
N ALA A 307 -6.57 18.34 18.22
CA ALA A 307 -5.84 19.15 19.20
C ALA A 307 -5.16 18.27 20.27
N ASN A 308 -5.84 17.23 20.77
CA ASN A 308 -5.26 16.23 21.67
C ASN A 308 -4.12 15.43 21.01
N TRP A 309 -4.14 15.29 19.68
CA TRP A 309 -3.03 14.74 18.89
C TRP A 309 -1.96 15.78 18.54
N GLY A 310 -2.06 16.99 19.09
CA GLY A 310 -1.08 18.06 18.98
C GLY A 310 -1.16 18.86 17.68
N TRP A 311 -2.25 18.73 16.91
CA TRP A 311 -2.46 19.56 15.73
C TRP A 311 -2.84 20.99 16.11
N LYS A 312 -2.18 21.94 15.44
CA LYS A 312 -2.40 23.38 15.55
C LYS A 312 -2.27 24.00 14.17
N GLU A 313 -2.79 25.20 13.99
CA GLU A 313 -2.51 26.02 12.81
C GLU A 313 -1.04 26.46 12.78
N ASP A 314 -0.60 27.02 11.63
CA ASP A 314 0.79 27.44 11.44
C ASP A 314 1.20 28.59 12.39
N ASP A 315 0.23 29.39 12.83
CA ASP A 315 0.38 30.44 13.84
C ASP A 315 0.29 29.92 15.29
N LYS A 316 0.24 28.60 15.49
CA LYS A 316 0.05 27.89 16.76
C LYS A 316 -1.35 28.04 17.39
N SER A 317 -2.30 28.66 16.70
CA SER A 317 -3.70 28.73 17.16
C SER A 317 -4.38 27.35 17.07
N PRO A 318 -5.53 27.15 17.76
CA PRO A 318 -6.29 25.92 17.65
C PRO A 318 -6.73 25.65 16.20
N LEU A 319 -6.54 24.41 15.75
CA LEU A 319 -6.95 23.97 14.40
C LEU A 319 -8.44 24.28 14.15
N LYS A 320 -8.76 24.88 13.01
CA LYS A 320 -10.14 25.17 12.60
C LYS A 320 -10.50 24.44 11.32
N LEU A 321 -11.47 23.52 11.41
CA LEU A 321 -11.90 22.73 10.25
C LEU A 321 -12.83 23.48 9.30
N ASP A 322 -13.39 24.63 9.71
CA ASP A 322 -14.27 25.45 8.86
C ASP A 322 -13.62 25.83 7.53
N VAL A 323 -12.29 26.03 7.52
CA VAL A 323 -11.56 26.35 6.30
C VAL A 323 -11.66 25.24 5.26
N HIS A 324 -11.90 23.99 5.66
CA HIS A 324 -12.06 22.80 4.82
C HIS A 324 -13.52 22.45 4.48
N LEU A 325 -14.48 23.16 5.07
CA LEU A 325 -15.91 22.89 4.89
C LEU A 325 -16.56 23.82 3.86
N GLU A 326 -17.62 23.33 3.23
CA GLU A 326 -18.57 24.06 2.39
C GLU A 326 -19.98 23.55 2.69
N LYS A 327 -20.89 24.42 3.12
CA LYS A 327 -22.27 24.05 3.49
C LYS A 327 -22.35 22.84 4.46
N GLY A 328 -21.41 22.76 5.42
CA GLY A 328 -21.34 21.68 6.42
C GLY A 328 -20.76 20.35 5.90
N LEU A 329 -20.23 20.32 4.68
CA LEU A 329 -19.56 19.17 4.07
C LEU A 329 -18.07 19.43 3.91
N PHE A 330 -17.23 18.41 4.06
CA PHE A 330 -15.83 18.50 3.63
C PHE A 330 -15.77 18.67 2.11
N SER A 331 -15.22 19.80 1.65
CA SER A 331 -15.14 20.11 0.22
C SER A 331 -14.09 19.27 -0.47
N LYS A 332 -14.47 18.58 -1.55
CA LYS A 332 -13.57 17.73 -2.36
C LYS A 332 -12.30 18.48 -2.76
N GLU A 333 -12.44 19.72 -3.21
CA GLU A 333 -11.31 20.54 -3.66
C GLU A 333 -10.37 20.88 -2.50
N LYS A 334 -10.94 21.32 -1.37
CA LYS A 334 -10.16 21.70 -0.19
C LYS A 334 -9.46 20.50 0.43
N MET A 335 -10.10 19.34 0.44
CA MET A 335 -9.52 18.09 0.91
C MET A 335 -8.38 17.62 0.03
N LEU A 336 -8.50 17.73 -1.30
CA LEU A 336 -7.41 17.42 -2.23
C LEU A 336 -6.22 18.37 -2.04
N ARG A 337 -6.47 19.67 -1.82
CA ARG A 337 -5.41 20.63 -1.49
C ARG A 337 -4.73 20.27 -0.16
N LEU A 338 -5.50 19.87 0.85
CA LEU A 338 -4.95 19.45 2.15
C LEU A 338 -4.08 18.20 1.99
N PHE A 339 -4.54 17.18 1.25
CA PHE A 339 -3.74 15.99 0.94
C PHE A 339 -2.41 16.33 0.26
N LYS A 340 -2.43 17.27 -0.71
CA LYS A 340 -1.23 17.69 -1.45
C LYS A 340 -0.26 18.55 -0.63
N ARG A 341 -0.75 19.38 0.30
CA ARG A 341 0.06 20.39 1.03
C ARG A 341 0.42 19.99 2.45
N LYS A 342 -0.49 19.34 3.18
CA LYS A 342 -0.32 18.88 4.57
C LYS A 342 -0.85 17.45 4.69
N ARG A 343 -0.23 16.50 3.98
CA ARG A 343 -0.67 15.09 3.92
C ARG A 343 -0.87 14.48 5.31
N GLN A 344 0.04 14.74 6.24
CA GLN A 344 -0.03 14.23 7.61
C GLN A 344 -1.33 14.66 8.33
N LEU A 345 -1.73 15.93 8.17
CA LEU A 345 -3.00 16.43 8.71
C LEU A 345 -4.21 15.81 8.00
N TYR A 346 -4.16 15.63 6.68
CA TYR A 346 -5.21 14.92 5.94
C TYR A 346 -5.41 13.51 6.49
N MET A 347 -4.32 12.77 6.70
CA MET A 347 -4.37 11.40 7.19
C MET A 347 -4.88 11.29 8.62
N ASP A 348 -4.42 12.19 9.50
CA ASP A 348 -4.90 12.23 10.88
C ASP A 348 -6.38 12.66 10.94
N LEU A 349 -6.84 13.55 10.07
CA LEU A 349 -8.26 13.87 9.96
C LEU A 349 -9.08 12.64 9.52
N ALA A 350 -8.62 11.88 8.52
CA ALA A 350 -9.28 10.64 8.11
C ALA A 350 -9.35 9.61 9.26
N ASN A 351 -8.26 9.47 10.03
CA ASN A 351 -8.22 8.62 11.22
C ASN A 351 -9.16 9.12 12.32
N ALA A 352 -9.22 10.43 12.57
CA ALA A 352 -10.13 11.03 13.54
C ALA A 352 -11.60 10.80 13.18
N ILE A 353 -11.95 10.89 11.89
CA ILE A 353 -13.30 10.54 11.40
C ILE A 353 -13.58 9.05 11.67
N ALA A 354 -12.64 8.15 11.38
CA ALA A 354 -12.81 6.73 11.67
C ALA A 354 -12.99 6.44 13.17
N VAL A 355 -12.23 7.11 14.04
CA VAL A 355 -12.38 7.03 15.52
C VAL A 355 -13.78 7.43 15.95
N ILE A 356 -14.24 8.62 15.51
CA ILE A 356 -15.58 9.10 15.87
C ILE A 356 -16.66 8.14 15.39
N ASN A 357 -16.54 7.63 14.16
CA ASN A 357 -17.49 6.65 13.62
C ASN A 357 -17.52 5.35 14.43
N LEU A 358 -16.36 4.85 14.87
CA LEU A 358 -16.26 3.66 15.72
C LEU A 358 -16.79 3.92 17.14
N GLN A 359 -16.57 5.11 17.69
CA GLN A 359 -17.16 5.53 18.97
C GLN A 359 -18.69 5.58 18.89
N ASP A 360 -19.25 6.16 17.83
CA ASP A 360 -20.69 6.27 17.63
C ASP A 360 -21.34 4.89 17.45
N LEU A 361 -20.64 3.95 16.80
CA LEU A 361 -21.03 2.55 16.71
C LEU A 361 -21.00 1.86 18.07
N HIS A 362 -19.90 2.01 18.82
CA HIS A 362 -19.71 1.39 20.14
C HIS A 362 -20.64 1.99 21.22
N ALA A 363 -21.22 3.17 20.99
CA ALA A 363 -22.27 3.73 21.85
C ALA A 363 -23.62 3.01 21.69
N LYS A 364 -23.80 2.23 20.62
CA LYS A 364 -25.05 1.51 20.30
C LYS A 364 -24.92 0.00 20.37
N PHE A 365 -23.72 -0.53 20.11
CA PHE A 365 -23.44 -1.96 20.05
C PHE A 365 -22.21 -2.28 20.87
N THR A 366 -22.25 -3.39 21.57
CA THR A 366 -21.11 -3.90 22.34
C THR A 366 -19.98 -4.30 21.41
N LYS A 367 -18.77 -4.37 21.98
CA LYS A 367 -17.58 -4.84 21.26
C LYS A 367 -17.80 -6.24 20.65
N ASP A 368 -18.43 -7.15 21.39
CA ASP A 368 -18.63 -8.53 20.96
C ASP A 368 -19.63 -8.59 19.80
N GLU A 369 -20.75 -7.86 19.86
CA GLU A 369 -21.70 -7.75 18.76
C GLU A 369 -21.04 -7.21 17.47
N ILE A 370 -20.12 -6.23 17.59
CA ILE A 370 -19.37 -5.70 16.44
C ILE A 370 -18.45 -6.79 15.87
N LEU A 371 -17.71 -7.51 16.72
CA LEU A 371 -16.74 -8.53 16.30
C LEU A 371 -17.41 -9.77 15.69
N GLU A 372 -18.56 -10.19 16.19
CA GLU A 372 -19.34 -11.30 15.64
C GLU A 372 -19.82 -11.02 14.21
N ARG A 373 -20.14 -9.75 13.92
CA ARG A 373 -20.62 -9.32 12.60
C ARG A 373 -19.51 -9.14 11.57
N LEU A 374 -18.24 -9.14 11.98
CA LEU A 374 -17.12 -9.06 11.06
C LEU A 374 -16.89 -10.38 10.34
N LYS A 375 -16.97 -10.32 9.01
CA LYS A 375 -16.76 -11.45 8.09
C LYS A 375 -15.46 -11.26 7.31
N VAL A 376 -14.39 -11.02 8.05
CA VAL A 376 -13.01 -10.84 7.57
C VAL A 376 -12.06 -11.84 8.25
N ASN A 377 -10.83 -11.92 7.81
CA ASN A 377 -9.80 -12.79 8.37
C ASN A 377 -9.49 -12.48 9.84
N ASN A 378 -8.94 -13.47 10.55
CA ASN A 378 -8.66 -13.37 12.00
C ASN A 378 -7.66 -12.24 12.35
N GLY A 379 -6.73 -11.91 11.46
CA GLY A 379 -5.79 -10.80 11.66
C GLY A 379 -6.51 -9.45 11.71
N LEU A 380 -7.41 -9.20 10.75
CA LEU A 380 -8.25 -8.00 10.73
C LEU A 380 -9.24 -7.95 11.90
N LYS A 381 -9.84 -9.09 12.30
CA LYS A 381 -10.68 -9.15 13.51
C LYS A 381 -9.90 -8.80 14.78
N ALA A 382 -8.71 -9.36 14.95
CA ALA A 382 -7.84 -9.06 16.09
C ALA A 382 -7.44 -7.58 16.12
N ASN A 383 -7.17 -6.99 14.96
CA ASN A 383 -6.89 -5.55 14.85
C ASN A 383 -8.11 -4.70 15.21
N MET A 384 -9.30 -5.04 14.71
CA MET A 384 -10.54 -4.35 15.11
C MET A 384 -10.73 -4.39 16.63
N SER A 385 -10.55 -5.56 17.26
CA SER A 385 -10.72 -5.71 18.71
C SER A 385 -9.83 -4.72 19.49
N LYS A 386 -8.55 -4.59 19.11
CA LYS A 386 -7.62 -3.63 19.71
C LYS A 386 -8.02 -2.18 19.45
N LEU A 387 -8.51 -1.89 18.25
CA LEU A 387 -8.89 -0.54 17.84
C LEU A 387 -10.17 -0.05 18.51
N LEU A 388 -11.13 -0.94 18.76
CA LEU A 388 -12.33 -0.60 19.54
C LEU A 388 -11.96 -0.17 20.96
N ASP A 389 -10.97 -0.80 21.58
CA ASP A 389 -10.46 -0.38 22.90
C ASP A 389 -9.69 0.94 22.81
N TYR A 390 -8.85 1.11 21.78
CA TYR A 390 -8.17 2.39 21.52
C TYR A 390 -9.16 3.55 21.37
N CYS A 391 -10.28 3.35 20.66
CA CYS A 391 -11.26 4.40 20.40
C CYS A 391 -11.95 4.93 21.66
N LYS A 392 -11.90 4.20 22.79
CA LYS A 392 -12.40 4.70 24.09
C LYS A 392 -11.55 5.86 24.60
N ASN A 393 -10.24 5.82 24.38
CA ASN A 393 -9.27 6.83 24.84
C ASN A 393 -8.15 7.03 23.78
N PRO A 394 -8.45 7.67 22.65
CA PRO A 394 -7.54 7.76 21.51
C PRO A 394 -6.36 8.71 21.79
N LYS A 395 -5.14 8.17 21.84
CA LYS A 395 -3.89 8.94 21.93
C LYS A 395 -3.21 9.06 20.57
N LYS A 396 -2.36 10.07 20.38
CA LYS A 396 -1.65 10.34 19.10
C LYS A 396 -0.96 9.10 18.51
N GLU A 397 -0.42 8.22 19.35
CA GLU A 397 0.32 7.05 18.91
C GLU A 397 -0.59 5.82 18.81
N TYR A 398 -1.24 5.64 17.67
CA TYR A 398 -1.47 4.30 17.15
C TYR A 398 -0.50 4.06 16.00
N ASN A 399 0.81 3.91 16.30
CA ASN A 399 1.90 3.54 15.37
C ASN A 399 1.56 3.60 13.86
N VAL A 400 1.31 4.79 13.31
CA VAL A 400 1.07 4.96 11.87
C VAL A 400 2.42 5.29 11.24
N LYS A 401 3.03 4.31 10.57
CA LYS A 401 4.15 4.58 9.66
C LYS A 401 3.55 5.16 8.38
N TYR A 402 3.88 6.40 8.06
CA TYR A 402 3.50 7.04 6.80
C TYR A 402 4.60 6.80 5.76
N PHE A 403 4.29 6.13 4.63
CA PHE A 403 5.28 5.64 3.67
C PHE A 403 5.59 6.58 2.49
N TYR A 404 5.08 7.80 2.50
CA TYR A 404 5.22 8.73 1.37
C TYR A 404 5.85 10.05 1.81
N GLU A 405 7.18 10.12 1.71
CA GLU A 405 7.95 11.39 1.66
C GLU A 405 8.37 11.75 0.22
#